data_AF-A0A2E1H9U8-F1
#
_entry.id   AF-A0A2E1H9U8-F1
#
_cell.length_a   1.000
_cell.length_b   1.000
_cell.length_c   1.000
_cell.angle_alpha   90.00
_cell.angle_beta   90.00
_cell.angle_gamma   90.00
#
_symmetry.space_group_name_H-M   'P 1'
#
loop_
_entity.id
_entity.type
_entity.pdbx_description
1 polymer ?
#
loop_
_entity_poly.entity_id
_entity_poly.type
_entity_poly.pdbx_seq_one_letter_code
_entity_poly.pdbx_strand_id
1 'polypeptide(L)'
;MVDLALAVPGAGRAGRRRQRSGRSPARPLQSEDQGALVTAPLLEVRDLSVTLARGGDELPVLDKVSFDIAPGEVLGVVGESGAGKSMAGVAIIDLLVPPLRRSGGTITLGGERLDLLTPRQMRRVRGKRIGFVFQDPMTSLNPVLTIGRQLTDTMRRHLPLSRNEARERAIAWLTRTGLPNPARVFAAAPHELSGGQRQRVVIALALCAEPDLVIADEPTTALDVSVQAHMLQLLRDLHEETGTAMMLITHDLGVIAKMADRVAVFYAGRLIETARTEMLIARPLHPYTAGLMQATPALDAAGVMRVKAIPGSMPGLGATPPGCAFHPRCNRSRDLCRQVTPPLADAGGHAAACHFPLRQEVA
;
A
#
# COMPACT_ATOMS: atom_id res chain seq x y z
N MET A 1 -13.40 42.41 69.68
CA MET A 1 -12.82 43.05 70.88
C MET A 1 -11.37 43.35 70.53
N VAL A 2 -11.13 44.63 70.22
CA VAL A 2 -9.86 45.40 70.19
C VAL A 2 -8.76 45.01 69.18
N ASP A 3 -8.69 45.85 68.13
CA ASP A 3 -7.54 46.23 67.32
C ASP A 3 -6.36 46.78 68.13
N LEU A 4 -5.13 46.64 67.60
CA LEU A 4 -4.28 47.83 67.44
C LEU A 4 -3.32 47.65 66.24
N ALA A 5 -3.54 48.47 65.22
CA ALA A 5 -2.68 48.70 64.09
C ALA A 5 -1.71 49.87 64.35
N LEU A 6 -0.59 49.93 63.62
CA LEU A 6 0.04 51.20 63.24
C LEU A 6 0.47 51.17 61.77
N ALA A 7 0.09 52.25 61.08
CA ALA A 7 0.02 52.57 59.66
C ALA A 7 1.34 53.15 59.08
N VAL A 8 1.73 52.88 57.81
CA VAL A 8 1.52 53.59 56.49
C VAL A 8 2.06 55.04 56.42
N PRO A 9 2.52 55.60 55.25
CA PRO A 9 1.75 55.93 54.01
C PRO A 9 2.52 55.63 52.69
N GLY A 10 2.02 55.66 51.44
CA GLY A 10 0.75 56.04 50.82
C GLY A 10 0.95 56.46 49.34
N ALA A 11 -0.14 56.38 48.54
CA ALA A 11 -0.40 56.94 47.19
C ALA A 11 0.17 56.21 45.94
N GLY A 12 -0.52 56.00 44.81
CA GLY A 12 -1.87 56.37 44.37
C GLY A 12 -1.92 56.84 42.90
N ARG A 13 -2.67 56.11 42.04
CA ARG A 13 -3.35 56.50 40.77
C ARG A 13 -2.65 56.42 39.37
N ALA A 14 -3.14 55.45 38.59
CA ALA A 14 -3.67 55.44 37.22
C ALA A 14 -3.34 56.54 36.17
N GLY A 15 -3.01 56.10 34.93
CA GLY A 15 -3.19 56.92 33.71
C GLY A 15 -2.62 56.37 32.38
N ARG A 16 -3.51 55.89 31.48
CA ARG A 16 -3.51 55.93 29.99
C ARG A 16 -2.35 55.41 29.11
N ARG A 17 -2.67 54.30 28.43
CA ARG A 17 -2.49 53.93 26.99
C ARG A 17 -1.84 54.98 26.05
N ARG A 18 -0.78 54.57 25.34
CA ARG A 18 -0.48 54.97 23.95
C ARG A 18 0.26 53.84 23.21
N GLN A 19 -0.39 53.33 22.17
CA GLN A 19 0.21 52.46 21.14
C GLN A 19 1.24 53.26 20.33
N ARG A 20 2.37 52.63 20.00
CA ARG A 20 3.19 53.02 18.85
C ARG A 20 3.67 51.78 18.12
N SER A 21 3.12 51.62 16.93
CA SER A 21 3.53 50.74 15.85
C SER A 21 4.89 51.20 15.30
N GLY A 22 5.86 50.28 15.29
CA GLY A 22 7.11 50.41 14.54
C GLY A 22 7.23 49.20 13.60
N ARG A 23 6.87 49.41 12.32
CA ARG A 23 7.06 48.45 11.23
C ARG A 23 8.57 48.27 10.99
N SER A 24 9.10 47.08 11.23
CA SER A 24 10.38 46.66 10.63
C SER A 24 10.12 46.18 9.20
N PRO A 25 10.97 46.55 8.22
CA PRO A 25 10.76 46.20 6.82
C PRO A 25 11.05 44.70 6.60
N ALA A 26 10.13 44.04 5.91
CA ALA A 26 10.26 42.66 5.48
C ALA A 26 11.47 42.53 4.53
N ARG A 27 12.44 41.72 4.96
CA ARG A 27 13.53 41.23 4.11
C ARG A 27 12.91 40.20 3.14
N PRO A 28 13.21 40.24 1.83
CA PRO A 28 12.63 39.30 0.90
C PRO A 28 13.05 37.88 1.28
N LEU A 29 12.08 36.99 1.39
CA LEU A 29 12.29 35.54 1.46
C LEU A 29 12.95 35.13 0.16
N GLN A 30 14.28 35.06 0.16
CA GLN A 30 15.02 34.33 -0.84
C GLN A 30 14.58 32.87 -0.68
N SER A 31 14.01 32.35 -1.76
CA SER A 31 13.65 30.94 -1.91
C SER A 31 14.89 30.09 -1.68
N GLU A 32 15.03 29.58 -0.46
CA GLU A 32 15.91 28.46 -0.19
C GLU A 32 15.31 27.27 -0.95
N ASP A 33 15.98 26.95 -2.06
CA ASP A 33 15.85 25.72 -2.81
C ASP A 33 16.04 24.56 -1.83
N GLN A 34 14.92 24.08 -1.27
CA GLN A 34 14.89 22.87 -0.46
C GLN A 34 15.15 21.71 -1.40
N GLY A 35 16.44 21.45 -1.65
CA GLY A 35 16.89 20.19 -2.20
C GLY A 35 16.31 19.08 -1.32
N ALA A 36 15.29 18.41 -1.84
CA ALA A 36 14.68 17.26 -1.18
C ALA A 36 15.81 16.30 -0.84
N LEU A 37 16.04 16.08 0.46
CA LEU A 37 16.85 14.97 0.94
C LEU A 37 16.21 13.71 0.37
N VAL A 38 16.81 13.17 -0.70
CA VAL A 38 16.36 11.92 -1.32
C VAL A 38 16.65 10.81 -0.32
N THR A 39 15.67 10.52 0.53
CA THR A 39 15.70 9.34 1.38
C THR A 39 15.74 8.12 0.47
N ALA A 40 16.76 7.27 0.64
CA ALA A 40 16.88 6.05 -0.14
C ALA A 40 15.60 5.21 0.04
N PRO A 41 15.06 4.61 -1.04
CA PRO A 41 13.85 3.82 -0.94
C PRO A 41 14.07 2.59 -0.04
N LEU A 42 13.04 2.21 0.70
CA LEU A 42 13.06 0.96 1.47
C LEU A 42 13.01 -0.23 0.53
N LEU A 43 12.07 -0.24 -0.42
CA LEU A 43 11.99 -1.27 -1.46
C LEU A 43 12.27 -0.63 -2.81
N GLU A 44 13.14 -1.26 -3.60
CA GLU A 44 13.40 -0.87 -4.98
C GLU A 44 13.21 -2.08 -5.89
N VAL A 45 12.25 -1.96 -6.82
CA VAL A 45 11.98 -2.95 -7.86
C VAL A 45 12.32 -2.32 -9.21
N ARG A 46 13.20 -2.97 -9.97
CA ARG A 46 13.62 -2.52 -11.31
C ARG A 46 13.48 -3.63 -12.32
N ASP A 47 12.77 -3.34 -13.41
CA ASP A 47 12.54 -4.20 -14.56
C ASP A 47 12.11 -5.64 -14.19
N LEU A 48 11.29 -5.77 -13.14
CA LEU A 48 10.80 -7.06 -12.68
C LEU A 48 9.96 -7.73 -13.77
N SER A 49 10.44 -8.88 -14.22
CA SER A 49 9.77 -9.72 -15.22
C SER A 49 9.55 -11.12 -14.67
N VAL A 50 8.35 -11.64 -14.92
CA VAL A 50 7.93 -12.99 -14.50
C VAL A 50 7.32 -13.68 -15.71
N THR A 51 7.74 -14.91 -15.96
CA THR A 51 7.25 -15.73 -17.07
C THR A 51 6.64 -17.03 -16.54
N LEU A 52 5.58 -17.47 -17.19
CA LEU A 52 5.01 -18.80 -17.05
C LEU A 52 5.51 -19.67 -18.22
N ALA A 53 6.26 -20.72 -17.92
CA ALA A 53 6.65 -21.70 -18.93
C ALA A 53 5.51 -22.71 -19.16
N ARG A 54 4.94 -22.77 -20.36
CA ARG A 54 3.87 -23.73 -20.69
C ARG A 54 4.02 -24.23 -22.11
N GLY A 55 4.15 -25.55 -22.28
CA GLY A 55 4.13 -26.18 -23.60
C GLY A 55 5.30 -25.78 -24.52
N GLY A 56 6.42 -25.30 -23.96
CA GLY A 56 7.56 -24.76 -24.72
C GLY A 56 7.53 -23.25 -24.90
N ASP A 57 6.38 -22.60 -24.66
CA ASP A 57 6.24 -21.15 -24.72
C ASP A 57 6.58 -20.48 -23.39
N GLU A 58 7.13 -19.28 -23.47
CA GLU A 58 7.35 -18.39 -22.33
C GLU A 58 6.33 -17.27 -22.35
N LEU A 59 5.29 -17.40 -21.53
CA LEU A 59 4.20 -16.45 -21.48
C LEU A 59 4.53 -15.37 -20.44
N PRO A 60 4.67 -14.08 -20.83
CA PRO A 60 4.93 -13.02 -19.88
C PRO A 60 3.73 -12.83 -18.94
N VAL A 61 4.01 -12.79 -17.64
CA VAL A 61 3.04 -12.51 -16.57
C VAL A 61 3.29 -11.12 -16.01
N LEU A 62 4.56 -10.76 -15.81
CA LEU A 62 5.01 -9.39 -15.54
C LEU A 62 6.07 -9.03 -16.58
N ASP A 63 6.02 -7.79 -17.06
CA ASP A 63 6.92 -7.29 -18.10
C ASP A 63 7.52 -5.94 -17.67
N LYS A 64 8.80 -6.00 -17.22
CA LYS A 64 9.64 -4.86 -16.86
C LYS A 64 8.96 -3.86 -15.91
N VAL A 65 8.40 -4.38 -14.82
CA VAL A 65 7.75 -3.56 -13.81
C VAL A 65 8.80 -2.90 -12.93
N SER A 66 8.76 -1.57 -12.83
CA SER A 66 9.68 -0.76 -12.03
C SER A 66 8.93 0.18 -11.09
N PHE A 67 9.19 0.11 -9.80
CA PHE A 67 8.66 1.03 -8.79
C PHE A 67 9.53 0.96 -7.52
N ASP A 68 9.31 1.87 -6.60
CA ASP A 68 9.96 1.92 -5.30
C ASP A 68 8.91 2.12 -4.21
N ILE A 69 9.29 1.91 -2.95
CA ILE A 69 8.51 2.25 -1.77
C ILE A 69 9.46 2.92 -0.78
N ALA A 70 9.17 4.15 -0.39
CA ALA A 70 9.93 4.86 0.63
C ALA A 70 9.66 4.30 2.04
N PRO A 71 10.57 4.52 3.01
CA PRO A 71 10.30 4.16 4.39
C PRO A 71 9.01 4.82 4.90
N GLY A 72 8.10 4.03 5.49
CA GLY A 72 6.82 4.51 5.98
C GLY A 72 5.83 4.96 4.90
N GLU A 73 6.06 4.68 3.61
CA GLU A 73 5.09 4.97 2.54
C GLU A 73 4.05 3.85 2.42
N VAL A 74 2.80 4.22 2.14
CA VAL A 74 1.77 3.30 1.63
C VAL A 74 1.66 3.44 0.10
N LEU A 75 2.21 2.46 -0.62
CA LEU A 75 2.02 2.31 -2.05
C LEU A 75 0.77 1.47 -2.35
N GLY A 76 -0.25 2.10 -2.93
CA GLY A 76 -1.42 1.43 -3.46
C GLY A 76 -1.15 0.82 -4.83
N VAL A 77 -1.46 -0.46 -5.02
CA VAL A 77 -1.32 -1.16 -6.31
C VAL A 77 -2.69 -1.58 -6.81
N VAL A 78 -3.10 -1.03 -7.95
CA VAL A 78 -4.47 -1.15 -8.48
C VAL A 78 -4.53 -1.63 -9.92
N GLY A 79 -5.68 -2.16 -10.31
CA GLY A 79 -5.95 -2.74 -11.62
C GLY A 79 -7.02 -3.82 -11.54
N GLU A 80 -7.59 -4.19 -12.68
CA GLU A 80 -8.56 -5.29 -12.80
C GLU A 80 -7.93 -6.63 -12.34
N SER A 81 -8.78 -7.63 -12.09
CA SER A 81 -8.30 -8.99 -11.84
C SER A 81 -7.47 -9.49 -13.02
N GLY A 82 -6.35 -10.16 -12.73
CA GLY A 82 -5.40 -10.61 -13.75
C GLY A 82 -4.37 -9.57 -14.21
N ALA A 83 -4.39 -8.34 -13.69
CA ALA A 83 -3.43 -7.29 -14.09
C ALA A 83 -1.97 -7.53 -13.65
N GLY A 84 -1.70 -8.53 -12.82
CA GLY A 84 -0.36 -8.86 -12.31
C GLY A 84 -0.02 -8.32 -10.91
N LYS A 85 -0.98 -7.71 -10.21
CA LYS A 85 -0.75 -7.08 -8.89
C LYS A 85 -0.22 -8.06 -7.83
N SER A 86 -0.97 -9.14 -7.58
CA SER A 86 -0.59 -10.22 -6.66
C SER A 86 0.71 -10.90 -7.08
N MET A 87 0.92 -11.06 -8.41
CA MET A 87 2.13 -11.61 -8.99
C MET A 87 3.38 -10.78 -8.65
N ALA A 88 3.27 -9.45 -8.60
CA ALA A 88 4.37 -8.59 -8.17
C ALA A 88 4.71 -8.82 -6.69
N GLY A 89 3.68 -8.89 -5.82
CA GLY A 89 3.85 -9.15 -4.40
C GLY A 89 4.56 -10.49 -4.12
N VAL A 90 4.07 -11.58 -4.71
CA VAL A 90 4.69 -12.91 -4.52
C VAL A 90 6.08 -13.02 -5.16
N ALA A 91 6.35 -12.28 -6.24
CA ALA A 91 7.67 -12.24 -6.86
C ALA A 91 8.70 -11.51 -5.98
N ILE A 92 8.31 -10.43 -5.30
CA ILE A 92 9.18 -9.69 -4.37
C ILE A 92 9.71 -10.59 -3.25
N ILE A 93 8.84 -11.45 -2.70
CA ILE A 93 9.21 -12.36 -1.61
C ILE A 93 9.60 -13.77 -2.07
N ASP A 94 9.80 -13.97 -3.38
CA ASP A 94 10.25 -15.24 -3.98
C ASP A 94 9.32 -16.45 -3.68
N LEU A 95 8.00 -16.22 -3.68
CA LEU A 95 6.97 -17.25 -3.54
C LEU A 95 6.40 -17.72 -4.89
N LEU A 96 7.11 -17.47 -6.00
CA LEU A 96 6.73 -18.00 -7.31
C LEU A 96 6.83 -19.53 -7.31
N VAL A 97 5.75 -20.21 -7.69
CA VAL A 97 5.70 -21.67 -7.78
C VAL A 97 5.86 -22.09 -9.25
N PRO A 98 6.75 -23.04 -9.58
CA PRO A 98 6.86 -23.56 -10.94
C PRO A 98 5.49 -23.94 -11.54
N PRO A 99 5.25 -23.66 -12.83
CA PRO A 99 6.23 -23.24 -13.82
C PRO A 99 6.41 -21.71 -13.94
N LEU A 100 5.96 -20.93 -12.95
CA LEU A 100 6.30 -19.51 -12.85
C LEU A 100 7.76 -19.35 -12.41
N ARG A 101 8.45 -18.39 -13.02
CA ARG A 101 9.79 -17.98 -12.60
C ARG A 101 10.02 -16.50 -12.86
N ARG A 102 10.87 -15.89 -12.04
CA ARG A 102 11.41 -14.56 -12.33
C ARG A 102 12.37 -14.68 -13.52
N SER A 103 12.07 -13.99 -14.61
CA SER A 103 12.86 -14.02 -15.84
C SER A 103 13.82 -12.83 -15.96
N GLY A 104 13.64 -11.79 -15.15
CA GLY A 104 14.51 -10.63 -15.13
C GLY A 104 14.17 -9.63 -14.02
N GLY A 105 14.98 -8.58 -13.95
CA GLY A 105 14.86 -7.50 -12.99
C GLY A 105 15.59 -7.73 -11.67
N THR A 106 15.60 -6.70 -10.84
CA THR A 106 16.27 -6.68 -9.54
C THR A 106 15.31 -6.24 -8.45
N ILE A 107 15.48 -6.79 -7.26
CA ILE A 107 14.66 -6.46 -6.08
C ILE A 107 15.62 -6.15 -4.93
N THR A 108 15.58 -4.93 -4.41
CA THR A 108 16.43 -4.47 -3.31
C THR A 108 15.56 -4.05 -2.13
N LEU A 109 15.88 -4.49 -0.91
CA LEU A 109 15.20 -4.09 0.33
C LEU A 109 16.21 -3.53 1.34
N GLY A 110 16.16 -2.22 1.61
CA GLY A 110 17.07 -1.51 2.51
C GLY A 110 18.54 -1.72 2.12
N GLY A 111 18.84 -1.68 0.82
CA GLY A 111 20.18 -1.92 0.26
C GLY A 111 20.56 -3.39 0.04
N GLU A 112 19.76 -4.36 0.50
CA GLU A 112 20.01 -5.80 0.30
C GLU A 112 19.34 -6.32 -0.98
N ARG A 113 20.10 -6.93 -1.89
CA ARG A 113 19.58 -7.55 -3.13
C ARG A 113 18.87 -8.87 -2.84
N LEU A 114 17.55 -8.83 -2.74
CA LEU A 114 16.69 -9.98 -2.48
C LEU A 114 16.74 -11.02 -3.59
N ASP A 115 16.88 -10.58 -4.84
CA ASP A 115 16.90 -11.47 -6.01
C ASP A 115 18.13 -12.40 -6.07
N LEU A 116 19.19 -12.09 -5.32
CA LEU A 116 20.40 -12.90 -5.23
C LEU A 116 20.41 -13.87 -4.03
N LEU A 117 19.38 -13.83 -3.18
CA LEU A 117 19.32 -14.65 -1.98
C LEU A 117 18.98 -16.10 -2.30
N THR A 118 19.64 -17.03 -1.62
CA THR A 118 19.23 -18.43 -1.62
C THR A 118 17.90 -18.62 -0.87
N PRO A 119 17.17 -19.72 -1.11
CA PRO A 119 15.94 -20.04 -0.36
C PRO A 119 16.13 -20.10 1.17
N ARG A 120 17.36 -20.36 1.64
CA ARG A 120 17.68 -20.34 3.09
C ARG A 120 17.83 -18.91 3.61
N GLN A 121 18.43 -18.01 2.85
CA GLN A 121 18.56 -16.59 3.22
C GLN A 121 17.21 -15.89 3.15
N MET A 122 16.40 -16.16 2.11
CA MET A 122 15.08 -15.57 1.96
C MET A 122 14.12 -15.88 3.14
N ARG A 123 14.32 -17.02 3.82
CA ARG A 123 13.60 -17.36 5.07
C ARG A 123 13.87 -16.40 6.23
N ARG A 124 14.93 -15.58 6.17
CA ARG A 124 15.21 -14.51 7.15
C ARG A 124 14.56 -13.19 6.77
N VAL A 125 14.14 -13.03 5.52
CA VAL A 125 13.43 -11.86 5.00
C VAL A 125 11.94 -12.02 5.22
N ARG A 126 11.38 -13.17 4.81
CA ARG A 126 9.96 -13.51 5.02
C ARG A 126 9.61 -13.51 6.50
N GLY A 127 8.53 -12.83 6.86
CA GLY A 127 8.05 -12.69 8.23
C GLY A 127 8.81 -11.64 9.03
N LYS A 128 10.15 -11.56 8.94
CA LYS A 128 10.95 -10.63 9.76
C LYS A 128 11.14 -9.25 9.14
N ARG A 129 11.42 -9.17 7.84
CA ARG A 129 11.63 -7.90 7.12
C ARG A 129 10.45 -7.57 6.22
N ILE A 130 9.81 -8.59 5.65
CA ILE A 130 8.58 -8.45 4.88
C ILE A 130 7.49 -9.35 5.48
N GLY A 131 6.42 -8.72 5.97
CA GLY A 131 5.17 -9.40 6.31
C GLY A 131 4.27 -9.53 5.08
N PHE A 132 3.40 -10.54 5.07
CA PHE A 132 2.46 -10.76 3.96
C PHE A 132 1.08 -11.09 4.50
N VAL A 133 0.06 -10.36 4.03
CA VAL A 133 -1.35 -10.65 4.25
C VAL A 133 -1.91 -11.17 2.93
N PHE A 134 -2.24 -12.47 2.87
CA PHE A 134 -2.78 -13.10 1.66
C PHE A 134 -4.27 -12.82 1.49
N GLN A 135 -4.74 -12.96 0.25
CA GLN A 135 -6.12 -12.68 -0.18
C GLN A 135 -7.18 -13.52 0.56
N ASP A 136 -6.86 -14.74 1.00
CA ASP A 136 -7.79 -15.59 1.75
C ASP A 136 -7.29 -15.89 3.18
N PRO A 137 -7.93 -15.33 4.23
CA PRO A 137 -7.61 -15.67 5.62
C PRO A 137 -7.77 -17.15 5.95
N MET A 138 -8.67 -17.87 5.27
CA MET A 138 -8.93 -19.29 5.53
C MET A 138 -7.74 -20.18 5.18
N THR A 139 -6.98 -19.81 4.15
CA THR A 139 -5.80 -20.54 3.73
C THR A 139 -4.54 -20.08 4.47
N SER A 140 -4.58 -18.91 5.11
CA SER A 140 -3.44 -18.31 5.80
C SER A 140 -3.17 -18.90 7.18
N LEU A 141 -4.20 -19.40 7.87
CA LEU A 141 -4.08 -20.00 9.21
C LEU A 141 -4.03 -21.52 9.13
N ASN A 142 -3.10 -22.13 9.87
CA ASN A 142 -3.04 -23.58 10.00
C ASN A 142 -4.20 -24.08 10.90
N PRO A 143 -5.15 -24.89 10.38
CA PRO A 143 -6.36 -25.26 11.10
C PRO A 143 -6.12 -26.21 12.29
N VAL A 144 -4.97 -26.89 12.34
CA VAL A 144 -4.63 -27.84 13.41
C VAL A 144 -3.77 -27.23 14.53
N LEU A 145 -3.45 -25.92 14.43
CA LEU A 145 -2.67 -25.19 15.43
C LEU A 145 -3.51 -24.09 16.07
N THR A 146 -3.34 -23.89 17.38
CA THR A 146 -3.95 -22.73 18.05
C THR A 146 -3.37 -21.42 17.53
N ILE A 147 -4.13 -20.34 17.63
CA ILE A 147 -3.69 -19.00 17.22
C ILE A 147 -2.43 -18.58 17.97
N GLY A 148 -2.42 -18.81 19.28
CA GLY A 148 -1.29 -18.50 20.13
C GLY A 148 -0.02 -19.25 19.73
N ARG A 149 -0.14 -20.52 19.33
CA ARG A 149 1.02 -21.29 18.83
C ARG A 149 1.55 -20.70 17.53
N GLN A 150 0.69 -20.36 16.58
CA GLN A 150 1.11 -19.77 15.30
C GLN A 150 1.81 -18.43 15.50
N LEU A 151 1.28 -17.55 16.35
CA LEU A 151 1.91 -16.27 16.68
C LEU A 151 3.26 -16.44 17.41
N THR A 152 3.29 -17.29 18.44
CA THR A 152 4.51 -17.49 19.24
C THR A 152 5.62 -18.19 18.47
N ASP A 153 5.28 -19.16 17.61
CA ASP A 153 6.26 -19.83 16.74
C ASP A 153 6.85 -18.84 15.72
N THR A 154 6.03 -18.00 15.09
CA THR A 154 6.49 -16.93 14.18
C THR A 154 7.39 -15.93 14.89
N MET A 155 6.96 -15.39 16.04
CA MET A 155 7.76 -14.44 16.81
C MET A 155 9.10 -15.04 17.23
N ARG A 156 9.12 -16.24 17.80
CA ARG A 156 10.35 -16.89 18.27
C ARG A 156 11.26 -17.34 17.13
N ARG A 157 10.72 -17.50 15.92
CA ARG A 157 11.53 -17.77 14.73
C ARG A 157 12.35 -16.55 14.30
N HIS A 158 11.83 -15.35 14.53
CA HIS A 158 12.35 -14.11 13.96
C HIS A 158 12.91 -13.13 14.99
N LEU A 159 12.54 -13.28 16.27
CA LEU A 159 12.94 -12.42 17.37
C LEU A 159 13.59 -13.26 18.49
N PRO A 160 14.58 -12.71 19.21
CA PRO A 160 15.24 -13.38 20.33
C PRO A 160 14.36 -13.36 21.59
N LEU A 161 13.25 -14.10 21.58
CA LEU A 161 12.27 -14.13 22.66
C LEU A 161 12.23 -15.50 23.36
N SER A 162 12.12 -15.47 24.69
CA SER A 162 11.73 -16.63 25.49
C SER A 162 10.28 -17.04 25.20
N ARG A 163 9.88 -18.21 25.68
CA ARG A 163 8.49 -18.68 25.53
C ARG A 163 7.49 -17.77 26.23
N ASN A 164 7.84 -17.23 27.39
CA ASN A 164 6.94 -16.37 28.16
C ASN A 164 6.78 -15.00 27.49
N GLU A 165 7.89 -14.37 27.09
CA GLU A 165 7.87 -13.09 26.37
C GLU A 165 7.10 -13.19 25.05
N ALA A 166 7.28 -14.28 24.30
CA ALA A 166 6.54 -14.51 23.07
C ALA A 166 5.04 -14.62 23.33
N ARG A 167 4.62 -15.29 24.41
CA ARG A 167 3.20 -15.42 24.79
C ARG A 167 2.61 -14.06 25.14
N GLU A 168 3.28 -13.28 25.99
CA GLU A 168 2.84 -11.94 26.39
C GLU A 168 2.72 -11.02 25.17
N ARG A 169 3.72 -11.02 24.30
CA ARG A 169 3.73 -10.23 23.07
C ARG A 169 2.65 -10.67 22.09
N ALA A 170 2.39 -11.96 21.96
CA ALA A 170 1.31 -12.48 21.12
C ALA A 170 -0.07 -12.03 21.62
N ILE A 171 -0.31 -12.07 22.93
CA ILE A 171 -1.55 -11.55 23.53
C ILE A 171 -1.64 -10.04 23.29
N ALA A 172 -0.55 -9.29 23.46
CA ALA A 172 -0.52 -7.85 23.18
C ALA A 172 -0.88 -7.55 21.72
N TRP A 173 -0.34 -8.30 20.75
CA TRP A 173 -0.70 -8.15 19.34
C TRP A 173 -2.17 -8.46 19.06
N LEU A 174 -2.73 -9.52 19.67
CA LEU A 174 -4.16 -9.81 19.56
C LEU A 174 -5.00 -8.64 20.12
N THR A 175 -4.59 -8.04 21.24
CA THR A 175 -5.21 -6.82 21.80
C THR A 175 -5.13 -5.66 20.82
N ARG A 176 -3.96 -5.39 20.21
CA ARG A 176 -3.76 -4.30 19.24
C ARG A 176 -4.67 -4.43 18.02
N THR A 177 -4.94 -5.65 17.58
CA THR A 177 -5.91 -5.90 16.48
C THR A 177 -7.38 -5.76 16.89
N GLY A 178 -7.66 -5.34 18.12
CA GLY A 178 -9.00 -5.12 18.65
C GLY A 178 -9.81 -6.40 18.83
N LEU A 179 -9.16 -7.54 19.05
CA LEU A 179 -9.86 -8.80 19.28
C LEU A 179 -10.44 -8.84 20.70
N PRO A 180 -11.73 -9.20 20.86
CA PRO A 180 -12.33 -9.33 22.17
C PRO A 180 -11.74 -10.55 22.90
N ASN A 181 -11.45 -10.38 24.19
CA ASN A 181 -10.86 -11.42 25.04
C ASN A 181 -9.60 -12.10 24.42
N PRO A 182 -8.50 -11.36 24.23
CA PRO A 182 -7.28 -11.84 23.57
C PRO A 182 -6.71 -13.15 24.14
N ALA A 183 -6.83 -13.37 25.45
CA ALA A 183 -6.39 -14.61 26.08
C ALA A 183 -7.20 -15.83 25.63
N ARG A 184 -8.51 -15.68 25.44
CA ARG A 184 -9.36 -16.73 24.86
C ARG A 184 -8.98 -16.97 23.39
N VAL A 185 -8.83 -15.91 22.61
CA VAL A 185 -8.45 -16.02 21.19
C VAL A 185 -7.08 -16.69 21.03
N PHE A 186 -6.12 -16.39 21.89
CA PHE A 186 -4.82 -17.04 21.92
C PHE A 186 -4.93 -18.57 22.06
N ALA A 187 -5.87 -19.05 22.89
CA ALA A 187 -6.09 -20.48 23.11
C ALA A 187 -6.92 -21.15 22.02
N ALA A 188 -7.68 -20.38 21.24
CA ALA A 188 -8.58 -20.89 20.22
C ALA A 188 -7.84 -21.47 19.00
N ALA A 189 -8.50 -22.38 18.30
CA ALA A 189 -8.17 -22.81 16.95
C ALA A 189 -8.88 -21.91 15.91
N PRO A 190 -8.38 -21.83 14.65
CA PRO A 190 -8.97 -20.97 13.63
C PRO A 190 -10.47 -21.19 13.41
N HIS A 191 -10.93 -22.44 13.43
CA HIS A 191 -12.33 -22.79 13.19
C HIS A 191 -13.30 -22.25 14.26
N GLU A 192 -12.81 -21.87 15.44
CA GLU A 192 -13.60 -21.29 16.54
C GLU A 192 -13.81 -19.77 16.41
N LEU A 193 -13.13 -19.12 15.46
CA LEU A 193 -13.19 -17.67 15.25
C LEU A 193 -14.14 -17.29 14.11
N SER A 194 -14.72 -16.09 14.18
CA SER A 194 -15.45 -15.50 13.03
C SER A 194 -14.50 -15.09 11.90
N GLY A 195 -15.01 -14.89 10.68
CA GLY A 195 -14.19 -14.45 9.54
C GLY A 195 -13.41 -13.15 9.82
N GLY A 196 -14.07 -12.15 10.39
CA GLY A 196 -13.41 -10.89 10.78
C GLY A 196 -12.37 -11.07 11.89
N GLN A 197 -12.60 -11.98 12.85
CA GLN A 197 -11.60 -12.31 13.86
C GLN A 197 -10.38 -13.01 13.25
N ARG A 198 -10.59 -13.95 12.32
CA ARG A 198 -9.50 -14.62 11.59
C ARG A 198 -8.66 -13.61 10.81
N GLN A 199 -9.29 -12.67 10.11
CA GLN A 199 -8.56 -11.65 9.36
C GLN A 199 -7.69 -10.76 10.27
N ARG A 200 -8.23 -10.34 11.43
CA ARG A 200 -7.46 -9.61 12.45
C ARG A 200 -6.25 -10.43 12.95
N VAL A 201 -6.43 -11.73 13.17
CA VAL A 201 -5.30 -12.61 13.51
C VAL A 201 -4.28 -12.70 12.38
N VAL A 202 -4.69 -12.78 11.12
CA VAL A 202 -3.77 -12.83 9.97
C VAL A 202 -2.95 -11.54 9.89
N ILE A 203 -3.57 -10.37 10.12
CA ILE A 203 -2.85 -9.09 10.23
C ILE A 203 -1.85 -9.12 11.39
N ALA A 204 -2.28 -9.60 12.56
CA ALA A 204 -1.37 -9.76 13.70
C ALA A 204 -0.18 -10.66 13.33
N LEU A 205 -0.42 -11.77 12.64
CA LEU A 205 0.62 -12.71 12.23
C LEU A 205 1.60 -12.12 11.21
N ALA A 206 1.12 -11.26 10.31
CA ALA A 206 1.96 -10.58 9.33
C ALA A 206 2.85 -9.49 9.96
N LEU A 207 2.38 -8.86 11.04
CA LEU A 207 3.06 -7.73 11.70
C LEU A 207 3.82 -8.12 12.98
N CYS A 208 3.57 -9.30 13.55
CA CYS A 208 4.02 -9.64 14.90
C CYS A 208 5.55 -9.66 15.09
N ALA A 209 6.29 -9.84 14.00
CA ALA A 209 7.75 -9.82 13.98
C ALA A 209 8.33 -8.44 13.63
N GLU A 210 7.48 -7.42 13.52
CA GLU A 210 7.82 -6.02 13.22
C GLU A 210 8.64 -5.91 11.93
N PRO A 211 8.01 -6.18 10.78
CA PRO A 211 8.66 -6.09 9.48
C PRO A 211 8.87 -4.63 9.06
N ASP A 212 9.84 -4.42 8.15
CA ASP A 212 10.08 -3.10 7.54
C ASP A 212 8.97 -2.76 6.54
N LEU A 213 8.42 -3.79 5.86
CA LEU A 213 7.39 -3.70 4.83
C LEU A 213 6.30 -4.75 5.07
N VAL A 214 5.03 -4.38 4.85
CA VAL A 214 3.93 -5.34 4.69
C VAL A 214 3.36 -5.28 3.28
N ILE A 215 3.24 -6.44 2.65
CA ILE A 215 2.48 -6.60 1.41
C ILE A 215 1.09 -7.13 1.78
N ALA A 216 0.05 -6.35 1.51
CA ALA A 216 -1.32 -6.72 1.78
C ALA A 216 -2.06 -6.95 0.45
N ASP A 217 -2.28 -8.23 0.12
CA ASP A 217 -2.92 -8.64 -1.12
C ASP A 217 -4.42 -8.84 -0.93
N GLU A 218 -5.20 -7.86 -1.38
CA GLU A 218 -6.66 -7.86 -1.26
C GLU A 218 -7.15 -8.17 0.17
N PRO A 219 -6.66 -7.44 1.20
CA PRO A 219 -6.83 -7.81 2.62
C PRO A 219 -8.27 -7.66 3.14
N THR A 220 -9.20 -7.22 2.29
CA THR A 220 -10.61 -7.05 2.65
C THR A 220 -11.56 -7.76 1.69
N THR A 221 -11.04 -8.54 0.74
CA THR A 221 -11.89 -9.32 -0.17
C THR A 221 -12.73 -10.34 0.62
N ALA A 222 -13.97 -10.56 0.18
CA ALA A 222 -14.95 -11.46 0.81
C ALA A 222 -15.44 -11.05 2.21
N LEU A 223 -15.21 -9.80 2.65
CA LEU A 223 -15.79 -9.24 3.86
C LEU A 223 -16.97 -8.32 3.53
N ASP A 224 -17.91 -8.17 4.47
CA ASP A 224 -18.95 -7.16 4.34
C ASP A 224 -18.38 -5.74 4.45
N VAL A 225 -19.09 -4.75 3.89
CA VAL A 225 -18.64 -3.36 3.79
C VAL A 225 -18.29 -2.76 5.16
N SER A 226 -19.00 -3.15 6.22
CA SER A 226 -18.76 -2.63 7.57
C SER A 226 -17.47 -3.19 8.18
N VAL A 227 -17.22 -4.50 8.00
CA VAL A 227 -15.98 -5.16 8.46
C VAL A 227 -14.78 -4.71 7.64
N GLN A 228 -14.94 -4.50 6.32
CA GLN A 228 -13.90 -3.93 5.46
C GLN A 228 -13.43 -2.57 5.97
N ALA A 229 -14.35 -1.65 6.28
CA ALA A 229 -14.00 -0.33 6.81
C ALA A 229 -13.19 -0.43 8.11
N HIS A 230 -13.62 -1.28 9.05
CA HIS A 230 -12.88 -1.51 10.30
C HIS A 230 -11.49 -2.13 10.05
N MET A 231 -11.35 -2.99 9.05
CA MET A 231 -10.07 -3.64 8.73
C MET A 231 -9.07 -2.64 8.12
N LEU A 232 -9.53 -1.78 7.23
CA LEU A 232 -8.69 -0.73 6.65
C LEU A 232 -8.27 0.29 7.70
N GLN A 233 -9.17 0.64 8.62
CA GLN A 233 -8.81 1.50 9.75
C GLN A 233 -7.74 0.84 10.61
N LEU A 234 -7.89 -0.44 10.95
CA LEU A 234 -6.88 -1.18 11.71
C LEU A 234 -5.51 -1.18 11.00
N LEU A 235 -5.48 -1.41 9.70
CA LEU A 235 -4.22 -1.38 8.92
C LEU A 235 -3.58 0.01 8.93
N ARG A 236 -4.39 1.08 8.85
CA ARG A 236 -3.90 2.46 8.96
C ARG A 236 -3.31 2.73 10.33
N ASP A 237 -4.05 2.42 11.40
CA ASP A 237 -3.61 2.66 12.76
C ASP A 237 -2.30 1.91 13.04
N LEU A 238 -2.21 0.65 12.62
CA LEU A 238 -0.98 -0.15 12.77
C LEU A 238 0.18 0.40 11.93
N HIS A 239 -0.08 0.90 10.73
CA HIS A 239 0.93 1.57 9.90
C HIS A 239 1.47 2.83 10.59
N GLU A 240 0.58 3.72 11.06
CA GLU A 240 0.93 4.95 11.77
C GLU A 240 1.69 4.67 13.08
N GLU A 241 1.27 3.66 13.84
CA GLU A 241 1.92 3.26 15.09
C GLU A 241 3.32 2.65 14.88
N THR A 242 3.51 1.85 13.83
CA THR A 242 4.74 1.07 13.64
C THR A 242 5.75 1.71 12.69
N GLY A 243 5.31 2.66 11.85
CA GLY A 243 6.11 3.22 10.77
C GLY A 243 6.44 2.20 9.66
N THR A 244 5.78 1.03 9.65
CA THR A 244 6.01 -0.04 8.67
C THR A 244 5.52 0.42 7.31
N ALA A 245 6.37 0.37 6.27
CA ALA A 245 5.91 0.67 4.91
C ALA A 245 4.87 -0.36 4.45
N MET A 246 4.01 0.00 3.50
CA MET A 246 2.94 -0.88 3.04
C MET A 246 2.80 -0.89 1.53
N MET A 247 2.72 -2.08 0.95
CA MET A 247 2.23 -2.30 -0.43
C MET A 247 0.80 -2.83 -0.34
N LEU A 248 -0.18 -1.98 -0.58
CA LEU A 248 -1.60 -2.32 -0.51
C LEU A 248 -2.11 -2.67 -1.92
N ILE A 249 -2.29 -3.96 -2.20
CA ILE A 249 -2.85 -4.43 -3.46
C ILE A 249 -4.37 -4.53 -3.32
N THR A 250 -5.11 -3.88 -4.21
CA THR A 250 -6.57 -3.94 -4.26
C THR A 250 -7.08 -3.64 -5.66
N HIS A 251 -8.31 -3.99 -5.96
CA HIS A 251 -9.02 -3.51 -7.16
C HIS A 251 -9.94 -2.32 -6.86
N ASP A 252 -10.09 -1.93 -5.59
CA ASP A 252 -10.97 -0.85 -5.15
C ASP A 252 -10.20 0.48 -5.00
N LEU A 253 -10.48 1.42 -5.91
CA LEU A 253 -9.89 2.76 -5.88
C LEU A 253 -10.37 3.61 -4.70
N GLY A 254 -11.57 3.36 -4.17
CA GLY A 254 -12.08 4.03 -2.96
C GLY A 254 -11.30 3.64 -1.70
N VAL A 255 -10.78 2.41 -1.64
CA VAL A 255 -9.83 1.99 -0.60
C VAL A 255 -8.51 2.74 -0.74
N ILE A 256 -7.96 2.78 -1.96
CA ILE A 256 -6.71 3.49 -2.23
C ILE A 256 -6.80 4.97 -1.91
N ALA A 257 -7.90 5.63 -2.31
CA ALA A 257 -8.15 7.05 -2.03
C ALA A 257 -8.06 7.40 -0.55
N LYS A 258 -8.38 6.45 0.33
CA LYS A 258 -8.32 6.63 1.77
C LYS A 258 -6.96 6.26 2.34
N MET A 259 -6.30 5.24 1.80
CA MET A 259 -5.19 4.54 2.47
C MET A 259 -3.80 4.86 1.93
N ALA A 260 -3.66 5.15 0.64
CA ALA A 260 -2.35 5.19 -0.01
C ALA A 260 -1.84 6.61 -0.19
N ASP A 261 -0.53 6.80 -0.06
CA ASP A 261 0.15 8.06 -0.38
C ASP A 261 0.37 8.19 -1.89
N ARG A 262 0.73 7.06 -2.51
CA ARG A 262 1.01 6.93 -3.94
C ARG A 262 0.33 5.71 -4.51
N VAL A 263 0.05 5.77 -5.81
CA VAL A 263 -0.62 4.70 -6.52
C VAL A 263 0.22 4.23 -7.71
N ALA A 264 0.24 2.92 -7.92
CA ALA A 264 0.79 2.24 -9.08
C ALA A 264 -0.33 1.44 -9.77
N VAL A 265 -0.69 1.84 -10.99
CA VAL A 265 -1.76 1.23 -11.78
C VAL A 265 -1.16 0.18 -12.71
N PHE A 266 -1.58 -1.05 -12.52
CA PHE A 266 -1.17 -2.20 -13.32
C PHE A 266 -2.21 -2.51 -14.38
N TYR A 267 -1.73 -2.91 -15.56
CA TYR A 267 -2.56 -3.48 -16.60
C TYR A 267 -1.76 -4.51 -17.40
N ALA A 268 -2.33 -5.72 -17.53
CA ALA A 268 -1.74 -6.82 -18.31
C ALA A 268 -0.24 -7.07 -18.01
N GLY A 269 0.13 -7.08 -16.72
CA GLY A 269 1.50 -7.36 -16.28
C GLY A 269 2.47 -6.19 -16.36
N ARG A 270 1.99 -4.98 -16.69
CA ARG A 270 2.82 -3.77 -16.83
C ARG A 270 2.34 -2.68 -15.88
N LEU A 271 3.28 -1.86 -15.40
CA LEU A 271 2.97 -0.60 -14.73
C LEU A 271 2.64 0.45 -15.80
N ILE A 272 1.41 0.95 -15.79
CA ILE A 272 0.94 1.88 -16.82
C ILE A 272 0.77 3.32 -16.34
N GLU A 273 0.64 3.53 -15.04
CA GLU A 273 0.54 4.87 -14.46
C GLU A 273 0.96 4.84 -13.00
N THR A 274 1.68 5.87 -12.54
CA THR A 274 1.96 6.07 -11.12
C THR A 274 2.00 7.56 -10.78
N ALA A 275 1.39 7.92 -9.66
CA ALA A 275 1.40 9.28 -9.12
C ALA A 275 0.96 9.27 -7.66
N ARG A 276 1.13 10.40 -6.97
CA ARG A 276 0.46 10.63 -5.68
C ARG A 276 -1.04 10.40 -5.81
N THR A 277 -1.64 9.81 -4.78
CA THR A 277 -3.05 9.38 -4.80
C THR A 277 -4.00 10.49 -5.19
N GLU A 278 -3.85 11.67 -4.58
CA GLU A 278 -4.68 12.86 -4.86
C GLU A 278 -4.59 13.28 -6.33
N MET A 279 -3.38 13.27 -6.89
CA MET A 279 -3.12 13.66 -8.28
C MET A 279 -3.70 12.65 -9.27
N LEU A 280 -3.51 11.35 -9.00
CA LEU A 280 -4.01 10.27 -9.86
C LEU A 280 -5.55 10.25 -9.87
N ILE A 281 -6.20 10.43 -8.72
CA ILE A 281 -7.66 10.50 -8.62
C ILE A 281 -8.22 11.72 -9.33
N ALA A 282 -7.62 12.90 -9.08
CA ALA A 282 -8.12 14.14 -9.65
C ALA A 282 -7.89 14.22 -11.17
N ARG A 283 -6.76 13.69 -11.65
CA ARG A 283 -6.28 13.90 -13.03
C ARG A 283 -5.60 12.64 -13.59
N PRO A 284 -6.31 11.51 -13.77
CA PRO A 284 -5.70 10.33 -14.37
C PRO A 284 -5.23 10.62 -15.79
N LEU A 285 -3.99 10.25 -16.11
CA LEU A 285 -3.38 10.45 -17.42
C LEU A 285 -3.66 9.30 -18.38
N HIS A 286 -3.72 8.06 -17.91
CA HIS A 286 -3.95 6.92 -18.77
C HIS A 286 -5.47 6.66 -18.93
N PRO A 287 -5.99 6.45 -20.16
CA PRO A 287 -7.42 6.21 -20.38
C PRO A 287 -7.99 5.00 -19.60
N TYR A 288 -7.16 3.98 -19.35
CA TYR A 288 -7.51 2.87 -18.46
C TYR A 288 -7.79 3.33 -17.02
N THR A 289 -6.89 4.13 -16.44
CA THR A 289 -7.02 4.64 -15.07
C THR A 289 -8.28 5.50 -14.94
N ALA A 290 -8.55 6.36 -15.92
CA ALA A 290 -9.82 7.11 -15.98
C ALA A 290 -11.04 6.18 -16.08
N GLY A 291 -10.92 5.08 -16.84
CA GLY A 291 -11.94 4.03 -16.90
C GLY A 291 -12.18 3.34 -15.55
N LEU A 292 -11.13 3.03 -14.79
CA LEU A 292 -11.26 2.44 -13.45
C LEU A 292 -11.98 3.38 -12.49
N MET A 293 -11.69 4.68 -12.55
CA MET A 293 -12.38 5.70 -11.75
C MET A 293 -13.87 5.75 -12.08
N GLN A 294 -14.23 5.69 -13.38
CA GLN A 294 -15.62 5.69 -13.84
C GLN A 294 -16.37 4.38 -13.56
N ALA A 295 -15.64 3.28 -13.37
CA ALA A 295 -16.19 1.97 -13.01
C ALA A 295 -16.37 1.81 -11.48
N THR A 296 -15.85 2.73 -10.68
CA THR A 296 -16.04 2.70 -9.22
C THR A 296 -17.42 3.28 -8.89
N PRO A 297 -18.29 2.57 -8.14
CA PRO A 297 -19.62 3.07 -7.80
C PRO A 297 -19.53 4.39 -7.01
N ALA A 298 -20.02 5.46 -7.61
CA ALA A 298 -20.17 6.76 -6.97
C ALA A 298 -21.60 7.27 -7.14
N LEU A 299 -22.11 7.93 -6.11
CA LEU A 299 -23.38 8.68 -6.20
C LEU A 299 -23.12 9.91 -7.08
N ASP A 300 -23.87 10.05 -8.17
CA ASP A 300 -23.84 11.29 -8.93
C ASP A 300 -24.60 12.42 -8.20
N ALA A 301 -24.53 13.63 -8.72
CA ALA A 301 -25.19 14.81 -8.14
C ALA A 301 -26.73 14.68 -8.05
N ALA A 302 -27.33 13.71 -8.77
CA ALA A 302 -28.76 13.40 -8.74
C ALA A 302 -29.08 12.19 -7.83
N GLY A 303 -28.10 11.65 -7.10
CA GLY A 303 -28.26 10.49 -6.24
C GLY A 303 -28.36 9.15 -6.98
N VAL A 304 -28.06 9.11 -8.27
CA VAL A 304 -28.08 7.89 -9.08
C VAL A 304 -26.69 7.27 -9.10
N MET A 305 -26.60 5.98 -8.78
CA MET A 305 -25.36 5.21 -8.98
C MET A 305 -25.19 4.92 -10.46
N ARG A 306 -24.21 5.56 -11.09
CA ARG A 306 -23.80 5.29 -12.48
C ARG A 306 -22.44 4.61 -12.48
N VAL A 307 -22.39 3.42 -13.05
CA VAL A 307 -21.15 2.67 -13.28
C VAL A 307 -20.94 2.57 -14.77
N LYS A 308 -19.86 3.15 -15.28
CA LYS A 308 -19.47 2.98 -16.68
C LYS A 308 -18.38 1.93 -16.76
N ALA A 309 -18.76 0.72 -17.18
CA ALA A 309 -17.82 -0.36 -17.37
C ALA A 309 -16.81 -0.04 -18.49
N ILE A 310 -15.58 -0.48 -18.32
CA ILE A 310 -14.55 -0.44 -19.36
C ILE A 310 -14.89 -1.53 -20.39
N PRO A 311 -15.15 -1.18 -21.67
CA PRO A 311 -15.53 -2.18 -22.68
C PRO A 311 -14.49 -3.28 -22.88
N GLY A 312 -14.95 -4.48 -23.23
CA GLY A 312 -14.08 -5.65 -23.47
C GLY A 312 -13.50 -6.27 -22.19
N SER A 313 -12.64 -7.28 -22.35
CA SER A 313 -12.00 -8.02 -21.26
C SER A 313 -10.49 -7.80 -21.22
N MET A 314 -9.87 -8.03 -20.06
CA MET A 314 -8.41 -8.05 -19.94
C MET A 314 -7.83 -9.13 -20.88
N PRO A 315 -6.74 -8.84 -21.63
CA PRO A 315 -6.08 -9.86 -22.44
C PRO A 315 -5.65 -11.03 -21.56
N GLY A 316 -5.86 -12.25 -22.06
CA GLY A 316 -5.37 -13.46 -21.40
C GLY A 316 -3.84 -13.54 -21.41
N LEU A 317 -3.29 -14.40 -20.56
CA LEU A 317 -1.86 -14.71 -20.57
C LEU A 317 -1.43 -15.19 -21.96
N GLY A 318 -0.37 -14.58 -22.51
CA GLY A 318 0.12 -14.87 -23.86
C GLY A 318 -0.65 -14.19 -25.00
N ALA A 319 -1.77 -13.53 -24.71
CA ALA A 319 -2.60 -12.83 -25.69
C ALA A 319 -2.47 -11.30 -25.59
N THR A 320 -1.39 -10.80 -24.97
CA THR A 320 -1.11 -9.37 -24.88
C THR A 320 -0.82 -8.83 -26.28
N PRO A 321 -1.58 -7.83 -26.77
CA PRO A 321 -1.41 -7.33 -28.12
C PRO A 321 -0.11 -6.52 -28.25
N PRO A 322 0.45 -6.36 -29.47
CA PRO A 322 1.63 -5.54 -29.68
C PRO A 322 1.38 -4.07 -29.31
N GLY A 323 2.46 -3.35 -29.03
CA GLY A 323 2.41 -1.95 -28.65
C GLY A 323 1.84 -1.73 -27.23
N CYS A 324 0.89 -0.81 -27.11
CA CYS A 324 0.16 -0.54 -25.87
C CYS A 324 -0.84 -1.67 -25.61
N ALA A 325 -0.70 -2.37 -24.47
CA ALA A 325 -1.56 -3.49 -24.12
C ALA A 325 -3.06 -3.12 -24.03
N PHE A 326 -3.38 -1.87 -23.71
CA PHE A 326 -4.76 -1.38 -23.56
C PHE A 326 -5.38 -0.90 -24.89
N HIS A 327 -4.63 -0.84 -25.99
CA HIS A 327 -5.10 -0.26 -27.24
C HIS A 327 -6.39 -0.89 -27.83
N PRO A 328 -6.72 -2.18 -27.62
CA PRO A 328 -7.98 -2.75 -28.12
C PRO A 328 -9.23 -2.25 -27.38
N ARG A 329 -9.06 -1.79 -26.13
CA ARG A 329 -10.13 -1.29 -25.26
C ARG A 329 -10.13 0.24 -25.13
N CYS A 330 -9.06 0.89 -25.59
CA CYS A 330 -8.88 2.32 -25.50
C CYS A 330 -9.69 3.06 -26.58
N ASN A 331 -10.62 3.92 -26.17
CA ASN A 331 -11.39 4.79 -27.06
C ASN A 331 -10.55 5.89 -27.76
N ARG A 332 -9.27 6.05 -27.37
CA ARG A 332 -8.31 7.01 -27.96
C ARG A 332 -7.18 6.31 -28.72
N SER A 333 -7.31 5.01 -28.96
CA SER A 333 -6.32 4.21 -29.68
C SER A 333 -6.05 4.77 -31.08
N ARG A 334 -4.76 4.87 -31.45
CA ARG A 334 -4.28 5.26 -32.79
C ARG A 334 -3.25 4.24 -33.27
N ASP A 335 -2.81 4.35 -34.52
CA ASP A 335 -1.88 3.37 -35.12
C ASP A 335 -0.57 3.21 -34.33
N LEU A 336 -0.02 4.31 -33.79
CA LEU A 336 1.18 4.24 -32.94
C LEU A 336 0.97 3.33 -31.71
N CYS A 337 -0.23 3.33 -31.12
CA CYS A 337 -0.55 2.48 -29.97
C CYS A 337 -0.56 0.98 -30.31
N ARG A 338 -0.79 0.62 -31.59
CA ARG A 338 -0.83 -0.78 -32.05
C ARG A 338 0.58 -1.32 -32.34
N GLN A 339 1.53 -0.43 -32.58
CA GLN A 339 2.86 -0.78 -33.08
C GLN A 339 3.94 -0.65 -32.00
N VAL A 340 3.87 0.41 -31.19
CA VAL A 340 4.94 0.77 -30.24
C VAL A 340 4.42 0.73 -28.82
N THR A 341 5.15 0.09 -27.92
CA THR A 341 4.83 0.12 -26.48
C THR A 341 5.22 1.49 -25.94
N PRO A 342 4.27 2.24 -25.34
CA PRO A 342 4.60 3.55 -24.78
C PRO A 342 5.55 3.37 -23.57
N PRO A 343 6.63 4.16 -23.48
CA PRO A 343 7.47 4.15 -22.28
C PRO A 343 6.70 4.78 -21.11
N LEU A 344 7.01 4.35 -19.89
CA LEU A 344 6.53 5.01 -18.68
C LEU A 344 7.25 6.37 -18.54
N ALA A 345 6.64 7.43 -19.06
CA ALA A 345 7.23 8.76 -19.07
C ALA A 345 6.74 9.56 -17.86
N ASP A 346 7.68 10.09 -17.07
CA ASP A 346 7.37 10.97 -15.93
C ASP A 346 7.10 12.41 -16.37
N ALA A 347 6.05 13.00 -15.81
CA ALA A 347 5.66 14.39 -15.99
C ALA A 347 5.51 15.08 -14.63
N GLY A 348 6.60 15.14 -13.85
CA GLY A 348 6.64 15.87 -12.58
C GLY A 348 6.08 15.08 -11.39
N GLY A 349 6.46 13.81 -11.25
CA GLY A 349 5.95 12.92 -10.21
C GLY A 349 4.63 12.22 -10.59
N HIS A 350 4.26 12.28 -11.86
CA HIS A 350 3.11 11.61 -12.45
C HIS A 350 3.54 10.98 -13.76
N ALA A 351 3.80 9.68 -13.71
CA ALA A 351 4.27 8.93 -14.85
C ALA A 351 3.15 8.11 -15.49
N ALA A 352 3.09 8.07 -16.82
CA ALA A 352 2.13 7.25 -17.55
C ALA A 352 2.74 6.64 -18.81
N ALA A 353 2.46 5.35 -19.03
CA ALA A 353 2.80 4.62 -20.24
C ALA A 353 1.70 4.84 -21.29
N CYS A 354 1.62 6.07 -21.83
CA CYS A 354 0.64 6.42 -22.85
C CYS A 354 1.24 7.34 -23.92
N HIS A 355 1.03 7.01 -25.20
CA HIS A 355 1.40 7.91 -26.32
C HIS A 355 0.52 9.16 -26.38
N PHE A 356 -0.72 9.06 -25.92
CA PHE A 356 -1.72 10.13 -25.99
C PHE A 356 -2.41 10.30 -24.62
N PRO A 357 -1.65 10.70 -23.57
CA PRO A 357 -2.20 10.85 -22.24
C PRO A 357 -3.36 11.86 -22.23
N LEU A 358 -4.27 11.68 -21.29
CA LEU A 358 -5.35 12.62 -21.01
C LEU A 358 -4.70 13.92 -20.51
N ARG A 359 -4.52 14.89 -21.39
CA ARG A 359 -4.26 16.29 -21.02
C ARG A 359 -5.61 16.99 -20.88
N GLN A 360 -5.68 18.02 -20.03
CA GLN A 360 -6.87 18.86 -19.90
C GLN A 360 -7.37 19.27 -21.29
N GLU A 361 -8.55 18.82 -21.69
CA GLU A 361 -9.43 19.74 -22.38
C GLU A 361 -9.77 20.78 -21.32
N VAL A 362 -9.13 21.94 -21.42
CA VAL A 362 -9.55 23.14 -20.69
C VAL A 362 -10.99 23.37 -21.13
N ALA A 363 -11.94 23.03 -20.26
CA ALA A 363 -13.32 23.46 -20.37
C ALA A 363 -13.45 24.86 -19.78
#